data_AF-A0A8C1GDJ6-F1
#
_entry.id   AF-A0A8C1GDJ6-F1
#
_cell.length_a   1.000
_cell.length_b   1.000
_cell.length_c   1.000
_cell.angle_alpha   90.00
_cell.angle_beta   90.00
_cell.angle_gamma   90.00
#
_symmetry.space_group_name_H-M   'P 1'
#
loop_
_entity.id
_entity.type
_entity.pdbx_description
1 polymer ?
#
loop_
_entity_poly.entity_id
_entity_poly.type
_entity_poly.pdbx_seq_one_letter_code
_entity_poly.pdbx_strand_id
1 'polypeptide(L)'
;MSSNFLCALLILAFLESGKSNSGVSISHSRDGDGQAITCVLSGDENMTQINWEMLRGPNRTKVGTYHPHFGIYIMKEYETKVKMEGKKSPHPSSSLLIKVASNESVLICCAFITFPSGKLEQCTDISKKDVSVNKSIMKDFTYVEPEPRLGLFGNLGAMIIGTILSLFILTILFYLCRKNSCRRKKSFKIRTYLTDSPAETFAEESDDAPASQSSANGFDPSKLYAKIKKDLFYGRLWKSYQGQPKPWTQVTMASHCVGESDGLTFCLARPEDYDDVMAISQDIYGGNDYLPHRYHSWMTEPGRVVIIARRDRKLVALESGLLVDGGETVIVEGLRVCPNERGCGLAGVIQRFVDGYIKRVYPNVKIKRLTRGDDPGPEKLSKFTLLARRAVLSLLGDSEGFDGFVSGLKEKLVGSDESNSSSRLVPVKDLEALKTLLLDSDLSSRLQLPGGAIIQDWQPLKLMESNLHILARRNLTWFVDGSSEKPLFMSFHTPPYPIPFNGGSLRFNIDLYGTDTSLAKKALTAHLNIVKSEIQGLVLVHIYMHQTLWEDLKQFCEGHETVKQFRDYWEQLFLEREP
;
A
#
# COMPACT_ATOMS: atom_id res chain seq x y z
N MET A 1 28.17 34.75 7.92
CA MET A 1 27.52 33.72 8.77
C MET A 1 27.94 32.36 8.27
N SER A 2 28.53 31.50 9.10
CA SER A 2 28.86 30.14 8.66
C SER A 2 27.58 29.29 8.55
N SER A 3 27.54 28.38 7.58
CA SER A 3 26.41 27.46 7.31
C SER A 3 25.90 26.74 8.57
N ASN A 4 26.77 26.50 9.55
CA ASN A 4 26.43 25.84 10.81
C ASN A 4 25.58 26.70 11.74
N PHE A 5 25.71 28.03 11.69
CA PHE A 5 24.89 28.94 12.50
C PHE A 5 23.47 29.09 11.94
N LEU A 6 23.33 29.05 10.60
CA LEU A 6 22.04 29.00 9.94
C LEU A 6 21.29 27.69 10.26
N CYS A 7 22.03 26.57 10.31
CA CYS A 7 21.48 25.26 10.63
C CYS A 7 20.98 25.19 12.08
N ALA A 8 21.72 25.76 13.05
CA ALA A 8 21.28 25.81 14.44
C ALA A 8 20.02 26.67 14.66
N LEU A 9 19.94 27.82 13.98
CA LEU A 9 18.74 28.68 14.02
C LEU A 9 17.53 28.00 13.38
N LEU A 10 17.72 27.27 12.28
CA LEU A 10 16.65 26.47 11.67
C LEU A 10 16.19 25.36 12.61
N ILE A 11 17.10 24.64 13.28
CA ILE A 11 16.73 23.58 14.24
C ILE A 11 15.92 24.15 15.41
N LEU A 12 16.28 25.32 15.95
CA LEU A 12 15.54 25.97 17.04
C LEU A 12 14.17 26.48 16.57
N ALA A 13 14.07 27.06 15.37
CA ALA A 13 12.80 27.45 14.78
C ALA A 13 11.88 26.24 14.49
N PHE A 14 12.45 25.10 14.11
CA PHE A 14 11.70 23.85 13.92
C PHE A 14 11.23 23.24 15.25
N LEU A 15 12.00 23.36 16.34
CA LEU A 15 11.60 22.89 17.67
C LEU A 15 10.47 23.73 18.28
N GLU A 16 10.39 25.04 17.98
CA GLU A 16 9.23 25.86 18.37
C GLU A 16 7.97 25.58 17.51
N SER A 17 8.13 25.19 16.24
CA SER A 17 7.01 24.88 15.33
C SER A 17 6.24 23.59 15.64
N GLY A 18 6.66 22.82 16.66
CA GLY A 18 6.04 21.54 17.05
C GLY A 18 5.07 21.60 18.23
N LYS A 19 4.83 22.76 18.85
CA LYS A 19 3.82 22.91 19.91
C LYS A 19 2.55 23.53 19.33
N SER A 20 1.55 22.70 19.05
CA SER A 20 0.18 23.18 18.90
C SER A 20 -0.41 23.40 20.30
N ASN A 21 -1.19 24.46 20.48
CA ASN A 21 -1.98 24.67 21.72
C ASN A 21 -3.30 23.88 21.66
N SER A 22 -3.27 22.71 21.03
CA SER A 22 -4.45 21.92 20.70
C SER A 22 -4.62 20.79 21.69
N GLY A 23 -5.86 20.51 22.06
CA GLY A 23 -6.18 19.58 23.14
C GLY A 23 -7.55 18.97 22.96
N VAL A 24 -7.79 17.84 23.62
CA VAL A 24 -9.08 17.16 23.63
C VAL A 24 -9.65 17.24 25.03
N SER A 25 -10.86 17.76 25.14
CA SER A 25 -11.64 17.73 26.37
C SER A 25 -12.69 16.64 26.28
N ILE A 26 -12.88 15.89 27.37
CA ILE A 26 -13.93 14.88 27.50
C ILE A 26 -14.85 15.29 28.65
N SER A 27 -16.15 15.23 28.40
CA SER A 27 -17.19 15.40 29.43
C SER A 27 -18.16 14.23 29.35
N HIS A 28 -18.77 13.87 30.48
CA HIS A 28 -19.81 12.87 30.51
C HIS A 28 -20.97 13.35 31.36
N SER A 29 -22.19 12.98 30.98
CA SER A 29 -23.42 13.24 31.71
C SER A 29 -24.35 12.03 31.61
N ARG A 30 -25.19 11.84 32.61
CA ARG A 30 -26.20 10.77 32.57
C ARG A 30 -27.37 11.20 31.70
N ASP A 31 -27.79 10.34 30.78
CA ASP A 31 -28.92 10.58 29.87
C ASP A 31 -29.84 9.34 29.87
N GLY A 32 -30.88 9.39 30.71
CA GLY A 32 -31.74 8.25 31.02
C GLY A 32 -30.98 7.07 31.64
N ASP A 33 -31.15 5.87 31.07
CA ASP A 33 -30.41 4.65 31.43
C ASP A 33 -29.02 4.55 30.77
N GLY A 34 -28.61 5.58 30.02
CA GLY A 34 -27.34 5.64 29.31
C GLY A 34 -26.38 6.69 29.87
N GLN A 35 -25.11 6.57 29.47
CA GLN A 35 -24.10 7.59 29.68
C GLN A 35 -23.85 8.31 28.36
N ALA A 36 -24.07 9.62 28.33
CA ALA A 36 -23.70 10.47 27.20
C ALA A 36 -22.28 11.01 27.44
N ILE A 37 -21.38 10.73 26.52
CA ILE A 37 -19.98 11.14 26.59
C ILE A 37 -19.72 12.05 25.41
N THR A 38 -19.22 13.25 25.65
CA THR A 38 -18.93 14.22 24.59
C THR A 38 -17.45 14.54 24.62
N CYS A 39 -16.82 14.50 23.46
CA CYS A 39 -15.48 15.00 23.29
C CYS A 39 -15.44 16.19 22.36
N VAL A 40 -14.64 17.18 22.74
CA VAL A 40 -14.48 18.42 21.98
C VAL A 40 -13.00 18.68 21.76
N LEU A 41 -12.63 18.91 20.50
CA LEU A 41 -11.31 19.35 20.11
C LEU A 41 -11.20 20.87 20.26
N SER A 42 -10.24 21.32 21.05
CA SER A 42 -9.86 22.73 21.18
C SER A 42 -8.56 22.99 20.41
N GLY A 43 -8.45 24.16 19.79
CA GLY A 43 -7.28 24.54 18.97
C GLY A 43 -7.62 24.59 17.48
N ASP A 44 -6.68 25.11 16.69
CA ASP A 44 -6.81 25.23 15.23
C ASP A 44 -6.16 24.01 14.56
N GLU A 45 -6.89 22.90 14.57
CA GLU A 45 -6.45 21.60 14.05
C GLU A 45 -7.33 21.13 12.90
N ASN A 46 -6.70 20.60 11.85
CA ASN A 46 -7.43 19.93 10.78
C ASN A 46 -7.78 18.51 11.20
N MET A 47 -9.02 18.29 11.65
CA MET A 47 -9.52 16.98 12.06
C MET A 47 -9.96 16.13 10.86
N THR A 48 -9.39 14.93 10.73
CA THR A 48 -9.72 13.97 9.67
C THR A 48 -10.76 12.94 10.10
N GLN A 49 -10.68 12.44 11.33
CA GLN A 49 -11.64 11.49 11.90
C GLN A 49 -11.57 11.46 13.42
N ILE A 50 -12.63 10.94 14.05
CA ILE A 50 -12.70 10.66 15.49
C ILE A 50 -12.95 9.17 15.67
N ASN A 51 -12.11 8.49 16.44
CA ASN A 51 -12.30 7.10 16.82
C ASN A 51 -12.74 7.00 18.27
N TRP A 52 -13.80 6.25 18.51
CA TRP A 52 -14.25 5.88 19.85
C TRP A 52 -13.79 4.48 20.19
N GLU A 53 -13.18 4.34 21.36
CA GLU A 53 -12.59 3.08 21.80
C GLU A 53 -12.98 2.81 23.25
N MET A 54 -13.19 1.54 23.55
CA MET A 54 -13.54 1.03 24.87
C MET A 54 -12.37 0.19 25.39
N LEU A 55 -11.96 0.47 26.62
CA LEU A 55 -10.92 -0.26 27.32
C LEU A 55 -11.54 -1.04 28.48
N ARG A 56 -11.32 -2.36 28.46
CA ARG A 56 -11.67 -3.30 29.54
C ARG A 56 -10.41 -4.05 29.97
N GLY A 57 -9.75 -3.57 31.01
CA GLY A 57 -8.42 -4.06 31.40
C GLY A 57 -7.39 -3.81 30.29
N PRO A 58 -6.63 -4.83 29.82
CA PRO A 58 -5.66 -4.67 28.73
C PRO A 58 -6.30 -4.64 27.33
N ASN A 59 -7.58 -4.99 27.21
CA ASN A 59 -8.25 -5.10 25.91
C ASN A 59 -8.78 -3.75 25.47
N ARG A 60 -8.35 -3.32 24.28
CA ARG A 60 -8.77 -2.08 23.62
C ARG A 60 -9.59 -2.43 22.38
N THR A 61 -10.88 -2.13 22.41
CA THR A 61 -11.83 -2.46 21.33
C THR A 61 -12.38 -1.19 20.71
N LYS A 62 -12.49 -1.18 19.38
CA LYS A 62 -13.03 -0.04 18.64
C LYS A 62 -14.56 -0.07 18.69
N VAL A 63 -15.18 1.03 19.12
CA VAL A 63 -16.64 1.14 19.24
C VAL A 63 -17.24 1.70 17.94
N GLY A 64 -16.62 2.75 17.41
CA GLY A 64 -17.06 3.38 16.17
C GLY A 64 -16.14 4.50 15.72
N THR A 65 -16.40 5.01 14.53
CA THR A 65 -15.67 6.11 13.90
C THR A 65 -16.64 7.15 13.40
N TYR A 66 -16.34 8.42 13.67
CA TYR A 66 -16.95 9.55 12.98
C TYR A 66 -15.96 10.10 11.96
N HIS A 67 -16.35 10.12 10.69
CA HIS A 67 -15.61 10.78 9.62
C HIS A 67 -16.42 11.98 9.11
N PRO A 68 -15.84 13.19 9.01
CA PRO A 68 -16.54 14.37 8.53
C PRO A 68 -17.25 14.16 7.18
N HIS A 69 -16.62 13.47 6.23
CA HIS A 69 -17.17 13.27 4.89
C HIS A 69 -17.97 11.97 4.72
N PHE A 70 -17.64 10.91 5.47
CA PHE A 70 -18.22 9.58 5.27
C PHE A 70 -19.27 9.23 6.34
N GLY A 71 -19.49 10.12 7.31
CA GLY A 71 -20.47 9.94 8.36
C GLY A 71 -19.98 9.03 9.48
N ILE A 72 -20.93 8.38 10.13
CA ILE A 72 -20.71 7.58 11.33
C ILE A 72 -20.70 6.10 10.95
N TYR A 73 -19.70 5.38 11.45
CA TYR A 73 -19.61 3.93 11.36
C TYR A 73 -19.51 3.34 12.77
N ILE A 74 -20.48 2.52 13.17
CA ILE A 74 -20.49 1.82 14.45
C ILE A 74 -20.18 0.34 14.18
N MET A 75 -19.33 -0.30 15.00
CA MET A 75 -19.08 -1.74 14.83
C MET A 75 -20.37 -2.52 15.08
N LYS A 76 -20.61 -3.57 14.28
CA LYS A 76 -21.84 -4.39 14.29
C LYS A 76 -22.25 -4.87 15.69
N GLU A 77 -21.27 -5.15 16.56
CA GLU A 77 -21.49 -5.59 17.96
C GLU A 77 -22.04 -4.50 18.90
N TYR A 78 -21.97 -3.22 18.49
CA TYR A 78 -22.41 -2.06 19.26
C TYR A 78 -23.56 -1.28 18.61
N GLU A 79 -24.00 -1.61 17.39
CA GLU A 79 -25.08 -0.90 16.66
C GLU A 79 -26.37 -0.73 17.46
N THR A 80 -26.72 -1.71 18.31
CA THR A 80 -27.94 -1.67 19.15
C THR A 80 -27.72 -1.07 20.54
N LYS A 81 -26.44 -0.84 20.93
CA LYS A 81 -26.03 -0.45 22.29
C LYS A 81 -25.51 0.98 22.38
N VAL A 82 -25.15 1.55 21.24
CA VAL A 82 -24.45 2.82 21.14
C VAL A 82 -25.11 3.69 20.08
N LYS A 83 -25.26 4.99 20.38
CA LYS A 83 -25.55 6.02 19.38
C LYS A 83 -24.39 7.00 19.33
N MET A 84 -24.05 7.44 18.12
CA MET A 84 -23.01 8.43 17.90
C MET A 84 -23.59 9.64 17.19
N GLU A 85 -23.07 10.81 17.53
CA GLU A 85 -23.31 12.07 16.83
C GLU A 85 -21.98 12.79 16.64
N GLY A 86 -21.89 13.62 15.58
CA GLY A 86 -20.68 14.39 15.30
C GLY A 86 -21.02 15.75 14.69
N LYS A 87 -20.31 16.78 15.14
CA LYS A 87 -20.48 18.17 14.70
C LYS A 87 -19.15 18.72 14.20
N LYS A 88 -19.18 19.42 13.06
CA LYS A 88 -17.98 19.95 12.40
C LYS A 88 -17.56 21.36 12.84
N SER A 89 -18.44 22.17 13.43
CA SER A 89 -18.17 23.58 13.73
C SER A 89 -18.97 24.13 14.92
N PRO A 90 -18.47 25.16 15.65
CA PRO A 90 -17.17 25.85 15.50
C PRO A 90 -15.97 25.13 16.14
N HIS A 91 -16.22 24.10 16.95
CA HIS A 91 -15.19 23.17 17.45
C HIS A 91 -15.63 21.75 17.11
N PRO A 92 -14.79 20.93 16.46
CA PRO A 92 -15.17 19.56 16.14
C PRO A 92 -15.49 18.79 17.42
N SER A 93 -16.69 18.20 17.45
CA SER A 93 -17.13 17.39 18.59
C SER A 93 -17.77 16.10 18.14
N SER A 94 -17.67 15.08 18.98
CA SER A 94 -18.48 13.87 18.84
C SER A 94 -19.07 13.50 20.18
N SER A 95 -20.29 13.01 20.15
CA SER A 95 -21.01 12.51 21.31
C SER A 95 -21.30 11.02 21.12
N LEU A 96 -21.08 10.24 22.17
CA LEU A 96 -21.33 8.82 22.26
C LEU A 96 -22.34 8.57 23.38
N LEU A 97 -23.51 8.06 23.05
CA LEU A 97 -24.47 7.57 24.04
C LEU A 97 -24.32 6.06 24.16
N ILE A 98 -23.94 5.58 25.34
CA ILE A 98 -23.75 4.16 25.61
C ILE A 98 -24.67 3.69 26.74
N LYS A 99 -25.38 2.56 26.53
CA LYS A 99 -26.13 1.88 27.58
C LYS A 99 -25.19 0.94 28.34
N VAL A 100 -24.92 1.24 29.61
CA VAL A 100 -23.94 0.49 30.41
C VAL A 100 -24.66 -0.53 31.29
N ALA A 101 -24.33 -1.81 31.15
CA ALA A 101 -24.66 -2.82 32.14
C ALA A 101 -23.64 -2.72 33.29
N SER A 102 -24.13 -2.50 34.52
CA SER A 102 -23.32 -2.22 35.70
C SER A 102 -22.52 -3.46 36.16
N ASN A 103 -21.21 -3.28 36.41
CA ASN A 103 -20.35 -3.95 37.42
C ASN A 103 -18.85 -4.03 37.05
N GLU A 104 -18.41 -3.49 35.90
CA GLU A 104 -16.98 -3.46 35.52
C GLU A 104 -16.49 -2.01 35.30
N SER A 105 -15.22 -1.73 35.67
CA SER A 105 -14.56 -0.45 35.36
C SER A 105 -14.28 -0.37 33.87
N VAL A 106 -15.06 0.43 33.14
CA VAL A 106 -14.91 0.63 31.70
C VAL A 106 -14.37 2.03 31.45
N LEU A 107 -13.26 2.12 30.73
CA LEU A 107 -12.69 3.37 30.23
C LEU A 107 -13.15 3.58 28.79
N ILE A 108 -13.69 4.76 28.49
CA ILE A 108 -14.02 5.17 27.12
C ILE A 108 -13.06 6.27 26.70
N CYS A 109 -12.43 6.08 25.55
CA CYS A 109 -11.51 7.04 24.95
C CYS A 109 -12.07 7.57 23.63
N CYS A 110 -11.85 8.86 23.39
CA CYS A 110 -12.05 9.49 22.10
C CYS A 110 -10.70 9.93 21.55
N ALA A 111 -10.40 9.52 20.34
CA ALA A 111 -9.16 9.83 19.65
C ALA A 111 -9.44 10.66 18.40
N PHE A 112 -9.02 11.91 18.42
CA PHE A 112 -9.02 12.80 17.27
C PHE A 112 -7.76 12.56 16.45
N ILE A 113 -7.94 12.28 15.16
CA ILE A 113 -6.84 12.21 14.20
C ILE A 113 -6.76 13.56 13.51
N THR A 114 -5.79 14.37 13.91
CA THR A 114 -5.63 15.75 13.48
C THR A 114 -4.29 16.00 12.80
N PHE A 115 -4.20 17.15 12.13
CA PHE A 115 -2.95 17.69 11.61
C PHE A 115 -2.80 19.15 12.09
N PRO A 116 -1.61 19.57 12.57
CA PRO A 116 -0.34 18.82 12.57
C PRO A 116 -0.13 17.85 13.75
N SER A 117 -1.02 17.86 14.74
CA SER A 117 -0.74 17.21 16.04
C SER A 117 -0.82 15.67 16.06
N GLY A 118 -1.28 15.05 14.98
CA GLY A 118 -1.39 13.60 14.90
C GLY A 118 -2.56 13.06 15.72
N LYS A 119 -2.31 12.15 16.66
CA LYS A 119 -3.36 11.54 17.49
C LYS A 119 -3.48 12.29 18.82
N LEU A 120 -4.56 13.04 18.99
CA LEU A 120 -4.94 13.64 20.28
C LEU A 120 -6.04 12.80 20.92
N GLU A 121 -5.83 12.33 22.15
CA GLU A 121 -6.72 11.38 22.82
C GLU A 121 -7.00 11.78 24.26
N GLN A 122 -8.24 11.54 24.70
CA GLN A 122 -8.63 11.67 26.09
C GLN A 122 -9.61 10.55 26.48
N CYS A 123 -9.51 10.07 27.72
CA CYS A 123 -10.31 8.96 28.24
C CYS A 123 -11.08 9.35 29.51
N THR A 124 -12.23 8.73 29.74
CA THR A 124 -13.05 8.90 30.95
C THR A 124 -13.55 7.55 31.46
N ASP A 125 -13.63 7.40 32.77
CA ASP A 125 -14.14 6.20 33.43
C ASP A 125 -15.64 6.36 33.69
N ILE A 126 -16.44 5.51 33.07
CA ILE A 126 -17.90 5.57 33.15
C ILE A 126 -18.47 4.73 34.30
N SER A 127 -17.63 4.08 35.11
CA SER A 127 -18.04 3.26 36.25
C SER A 127 -18.22 4.05 37.55
N LYS A 128 -17.71 5.28 37.62
CA LYS A 128 -17.86 6.14 38.80
C LYS A 128 -19.24 6.79 38.80
N LYS A 129 -20.10 6.38 39.74
CA LYS A 129 -21.26 7.18 40.14
C LYS A 129 -20.73 8.53 40.63
N ASP A 130 -21.25 9.63 40.09
CA ASP A 130 -20.97 10.97 40.60
C ASP A 130 -21.14 11.01 42.12
N VAL A 131 -20.02 11.07 42.85
CA VAL A 131 -20.03 11.53 44.22
C VAL A 131 -20.14 13.04 44.12
N SER A 132 -21.30 13.56 44.53
CA SER A 132 -21.47 14.97 44.86
C SER A 132 -20.35 15.41 45.80
N VAL A 133 -19.31 16.03 45.27
CA VAL A 133 -18.32 16.71 46.09
C VAL A 133 -18.95 18.01 46.57
N ASN A 134 -19.30 17.99 47.85
CA ASN A 134 -19.70 19.16 48.62
C ASN A 134 -18.75 20.33 48.34
N LYS A 135 -19.34 21.51 48.12
CA LYS A 135 -18.71 22.80 48.36
C LYS A 135 -18.26 22.85 49.83
N SER A 136 -17.01 22.49 50.10
CA SER A 136 -16.17 23.00 51.19
C SER A 136 -14.93 22.13 51.28
N ILE A 137 -13.79 22.78 51.50
CA ILE A 137 -12.48 22.17 51.78
C ILE A 137 -11.70 21.72 50.52
N MET A 138 -11.24 22.70 49.76
CA MET A 138 -9.88 22.74 49.20
C MET A 138 -9.53 24.22 48.97
N LYS A 139 -9.26 24.93 50.06
CA LYS A 139 -8.30 26.04 50.05
C LYS A 139 -6.91 25.39 50.16
N ASP A 140 -5.95 25.99 49.47
CA ASP A 140 -4.55 25.58 49.31
C ASP A 140 -4.31 24.39 48.39
N PHE A 141 -4.05 24.69 47.11
CA PHE A 141 -2.68 24.82 46.60
C PHE A 141 -2.76 25.35 45.15
N THR A 142 -3.15 26.63 45.00
CA THR A 142 -2.81 27.40 43.81
C THR A 142 -1.37 27.87 43.95
N TYR A 143 -0.41 27.08 43.47
CA TYR A 143 0.86 27.62 42.99
C TYR A 143 0.76 27.72 41.47
N VAL A 144 0.22 28.85 41.02
CA VAL A 144 0.62 29.42 39.74
C VAL A 144 1.95 30.08 40.04
N GLU A 145 3.07 29.47 39.65
CA GLU A 145 4.32 30.23 39.55
C GLU A 145 4.08 31.36 38.54
N PRO A 146 4.20 32.64 38.95
CA PRO A 146 4.30 33.71 37.98
C PRO A 146 5.65 33.53 37.28
N GLU A 147 5.65 33.47 35.95
CA GLU A 147 6.87 33.69 35.18
C GLU A 147 7.60 34.92 35.75
N PRO A 148 8.87 34.79 36.15
CA PRO A 148 9.63 35.96 36.54
C PRO A 148 9.82 36.81 35.29
N ARG A 149 9.05 37.91 35.19
CA ARG A 149 9.35 38.98 34.25
C ARG A 149 10.75 39.48 34.60
N LEU A 150 11.73 39.00 33.84
CA LEU A 150 13.11 39.44 33.94
C LEU A 150 13.12 40.93 33.60
N GLY A 151 13.28 41.77 34.62
CA GLY A 151 13.44 43.20 34.44
C GLY A 151 14.63 43.50 33.53
N LEU A 152 14.68 44.72 32.99
CA LEU A 152 15.68 45.17 31.99
C LEU A 152 17.14 44.77 32.33
N PHE A 153 17.49 44.67 33.61
CA PHE A 153 18.80 44.25 34.10
C PHE A 153 19.06 42.73 34.05
N GLY A 154 18.04 41.88 34.17
CA GLY A 154 18.20 40.43 34.10
C GLY A 154 18.37 39.91 32.67
N ASN A 155 17.75 40.55 31.68
CA ASN A 155 18.00 40.26 30.27
C ASN A 155 19.45 40.58 29.87
N LEU A 156 20.04 41.63 30.46
CA LEU A 156 21.45 41.98 30.26
C LEU A 156 22.39 40.94 30.89
N GLY A 157 22.06 40.43 32.08
CA GLY A 157 22.81 39.35 32.74
C GLY A 157 22.77 38.02 31.99
N ALA A 158 21.60 37.62 31.46
CA ALA A 158 21.45 36.42 30.65
C ALA A 158 22.24 36.50 29.33
N MET A 159 22.29 37.68 28.70
CA MET A 159 23.09 37.95 27.50
C MET A 159 24.60 37.85 27.77
N ILE A 160 25.08 38.33 28.92
CA ILE A 160 26.49 38.24 29.30
C ILE A 160 26.90 36.80 29.62
N ILE A 161 26.06 36.05 30.35
CA ILE A 161 26.33 34.64 30.66
C ILE A 161 26.29 33.79 29.38
N GLY A 162 25.32 34.03 28.50
CA GLY A 162 25.20 33.34 27.22
C GLY A 162 26.37 33.61 26.27
N THR A 163 26.89 34.84 26.24
CA THR A 163 28.07 35.19 25.43
C THR A 163 29.36 34.55 25.96
N ILE A 164 29.53 34.48 27.28
CA ILE A 164 30.68 33.80 27.91
C ILE A 164 30.64 32.29 27.62
N LEU A 165 29.49 31.63 27.77
CA LEU A 165 29.30 30.21 27.43
C LEU A 165 29.56 29.92 25.95
N SER A 166 29.09 30.82 25.07
CA SER A 166 29.30 30.68 23.62
C SER A 166 30.78 30.79 23.23
N LEU A 167 31.52 31.71 23.85
CA LEU A 167 32.98 31.86 23.65
C LEU A 167 33.75 30.64 24.18
N PHE A 168 33.30 30.04 25.28
CA PHE A 168 33.89 28.82 25.84
C PHE A 168 33.67 27.61 24.92
N ILE A 169 32.48 27.48 24.32
CA ILE A 169 32.19 26.42 23.35
C ILE A 169 33.00 26.60 22.07
N LEU A 170 33.13 27.84 21.56
CA LEU A 170 33.94 28.14 20.37
C LEU A 170 35.42 27.84 20.57
N THR A 171 35.97 28.12 21.75
CA THR A 171 37.38 27.81 22.08
C THR A 171 37.62 26.30 22.20
N ILE A 172 36.68 25.55 22.78
CA ILE A 172 36.73 24.07 22.80
C ILE A 172 36.67 23.49 21.39
N LEU A 173 35.76 23.98 20.54
CA LEU A 173 35.64 23.53 19.15
C LEU A 173 36.90 23.85 18.34
N PHE A 174 37.50 25.03 18.54
CA PHE A 174 38.77 25.38 17.90
C PHE A 174 39.92 24.48 18.35
N TYR A 175 39.98 24.16 19.66
CA TYR A 175 40.96 23.22 20.21
C TYR A 175 40.79 21.81 19.65
N LEU A 176 39.56 21.29 19.56
CA LEU A 176 39.26 19.98 18.97
C LEU A 176 39.55 19.92 17.47
N CYS A 177 39.24 20.97 16.71
CA CYS A 177 39.57 21.08 15.30
C CYS A 177 41.09 21.09 15.07
N ARG A 178 41.85 21.80 15.92
CA ARG A 178 43.32 21.83 15.84
C ARG A 178 43.94 20.49 16.20
N LYS A 179 43.38 19.77 17.18
CA LYS A 179 43.80 18.41 17.57
C LYS A 179 43.53 17.36 16.48
N ASN A 180 42.40 17.47 15.77
CA ASN A 180 42.04 16.53 14.71
C ASN A 180 42.75 16.81 13.37
N SER A 181 43.16 18.06 13.11
CA SER A 181 43.86 18.44 11.87
C SER A 181 45.34 18.00 11.83
N CYS A 182 45.96 17.70 12.98
CA CYS A 182 47.35 17.24 13.05
C CYS A 182 47.54 15.72 12.96
N ARG A 183 46.47 14.91 12.79
CA ARG A 183 46.57 13.43 12.88
C ARG A 183 46.24 12.62 11.62
N ARG A 184 46.07 13.22 10.44
CA ARG A 184 45.88 12.47 9.19
C ARG A 184 47.02 12.64 8.20
N LYS A 185 48.12 11.92 8.45
CA LYS A 185 49.04 11.46 7.40
C LYS A 185 49.59 10.08 7.78
N LYS A 186 48.88 9.02 7.40
CA LYS A 186 49.46 7.70 7.17
C LYS A 186 48.76 7.07 5.96
N SER A 187 49.54 6.87 4.91
CA SER A 187 49.23 6.14 3.70
C SER A 187 49.07 4.65 4.00
N PHE A 188 48.10 4.00 3.35
CA PHE A 188 47.99 2.54 3.35
C PHE A 188 48.38 1.99 1.99
N LYS A 189 49.36 1.08 2.01
CA LYS A 189 49.85 0.29 0.88
C LYS A 189 48.87 -0.86 0.63
N ILE A 190 48.35 -0.97 -0.58
CA ILE A 190 47.49 -2.06 -1.03
C ILE A 190 48.35 -3.33 -1.16
N ARG A 191 47.92 -4.43 -0.54
CA ARG A 191 48.45 -5.77 -0.81
C ARG A 191 47.30 -6.61 -1.39
N THR A 192 47.40 -6.89 -2.67
CA THR A 192 46.58 -7.85 -3.41
C THR A 192 46.89 -9.27 -2.93
N TYR A 193 45.85 -10.07 -2.72
CA TYR A 193 45.95 -11.52 -2.66
C TYR A 193 45.09 -12.08 -3.79
N LEU A 194 45.75 -12.70 -4.77
CA LEU A 194 45.14 -13.72 -5.62
C LEU A 194 44.98 -14.98 -4.75
N THR A 195 43.82 -15.62 -4.85
CA THR A 195 43.67 -17.04 -4.50
C THR A 195 42.81 -17.69 -5.57
N ASP A 196 43.45 -18.63 -6.27
CA ASP A 196 42.89 -19.54 -7.26
C ASP A 196 42.11 -20.70 -6.61
N SER A 197 41.35 -21.36 -7.49
CA SER A 197 40.80 -22.74 -7.46
C SER A 197 39.43 -22.98 -6.84
N PRO A 198 38.72 -24.04 -7.28
CA PRO A 198 38.57 -24.54 -8.66
C PRO A 198 37.09 -24.73 -9.05
N ALA A 199 36.86 -24.98 -10.34
CA ALA A 199 35.56 -25.39 -10.87
C ALA A 199 35.16 -26.78 -10.37
N GLU A 200 33.98 -26.88 -9.78
CA GLU A 200 33.26 -28.15 -9.63
C GLU A 200 32.03 -28.14 -10.53
N THR A 201 32.06 -29.07 -11.48
CA THR A 201 30.99 -29.44 -12.38
C THR A 201 30.07 -30.41 -11.64
N PHE A 202 28.78 -30.10 -11.54
CA PHE A 202 27.77 -31.09 -11.16
C PHE A 202 26.77 -31.24 -12.31
N ALA A 203 26.68 -32.49 -12.76
CA ALA A 203 25.85 -32.96 -13.85
C ALA A 203 24.36 -32.85 -13.52
N GLU A 204 23.56 -32.52 -14.54
CA GLU A 204 22.12 -32.69 -14.54
C GLU A 204 21.80 -34.19 -14.67
N GLU A 205 21.06 -34.73 -13.72
CA GLU A 205 20.40 -36.03 -13.84
C GLU A 205 18.95 -35.79 -14.27
N SER A 206 18.62 -36.26 -15.47
CA SER A 206 17.30 -36.25 -16.09
C SER A 206 16.52 -37.48 -15.66
N ASP A 207 15.43 -37.30 -14.90
CA ASP A 207 14.44 -38.35 -14.68
C ASP A 207 13.40 -38.32 -15.81
N ASP A 208 13.54 -39.27 -16.74
CA ASP A 208 12.52 -39.63 -17.73
C ASP A 208 11.34 -40.33 -17.05
N ALA A 209 10.13 -39.79 -17.22
CA ALA A 209 8.88 -40.48 -16.90
C ALA A 209 8.30 -41.09 -18.19
N PRO A 210 7.83 -42.36 -18.18
CA PRO A 210 7.42 -43.05 -19.40
C PRO A 210 6.06 -42.57 -19.90
N ALA A 211 5.97 -42.45 -21.23
CA ALA A 211 4.74 -42.26 -21.97
C ALA A 211 3.72 -43.37 -21.64
N SER A 212 2.51 -42.98 -21.24
CA SER A 212 1.36 -43.87 -21.23
C SER A 212 0.24 -43.31 -22.09
N GLN A 213 -0.31 -44.21 -22.88
CA GLN A 213 -1.21 -43.99 -24.00
C GLN A 213 -2.61 -43.54 -23.54
N SER A 214 -3.23 -42.75 -24.41
CA SER A 214 -4.61 -42.27 -24.31
C SER A 214 -5.62 -43.40 -24.14
N SER A 215 -6.52 -43.25 -23.18
CA SER A 215 -7.85 -43.87 -23.25
C SER A 215 -8.93 -42.78 -23.19
N ALA A 216 -9.91 -42.93 -24.06
CA ALA A 216 -11.02 -42.02 -24.28
C ALA A 216 -12.02 -42.12 -23.10
N ASN A 217 -11.75 -41.33 -22.06
CA ASN A 217 -12.67 -40.72 -21.09
C ASN A 217 -11.75 -40.02 -20.08
N GLY A 218 -11.24 -38.86 -20.51
CA GLY A 218 -10.01 -38.25 -20.00
C GLY A 218 -10.13 -37.68 -18.59
N PHE A 219 -10.03 -38.55 -17.58
CA PHE A 219 -9.56 -38.14 -16.27
C PHE A 219 -8.05 -37.88 -16.38
N ASP A 220 -7.68 -36.60 -16.36
CA ASP A 220 -6.29 -36.16 -16.38
C ASP A 220 -5.80 -35.95 -14.94
N PRO A 221 -4.96 -36.85 -14.40
CA PRO A 221 -4.47 -36.75 -13.03
C PRO A 221 -3.67 -35.47 -12.80
N SER A 222 -3.00 -34.94 -13.83
CA SER A 222 -2.20 -33.72 -13.71
C SER A 222 -3.05 -32.48 -13.43
N LYS A 223 -4.26 -32.41 -13.99
CA LYS A 223 -5.27 -31.39 -13.65
C LYS A 223 -5.82 -31.54 -12.24
N LEU A 224 -6.02 -32.78 -11.76
CA LEU A 224 -6.43 -33.03 -10.39
C LEU A 224 -5.32 -32.64 -9.39
N TYR A 225 -4.07 -33.02 -9.65
CA TYR A 225 -2.93 -32.60 -8.83
C TYR A 225 -2.72 -31.09 -8.83
N ALA A 226 -2.87 -30.43 -9.98
CA ALA A 226 -2.85 -28.98 -10.07
C ALA A 226 -3.97 -28.35 -9.23
N LYS A 227 -5.19 -28.90 -9.28
CA LYS A 227 -6.34 -28.47 -8.48
C LYS A 227 -6.10 -28.68 -6.99
N ILE A 228 -5.64 -29.85 -6.55
CA ILE A 228 -5.31 -30.15 -5.14
C ILE A 228 -4.20 -29.21 -4.64
N LYS A 229 -3.18 -28.93 -5.45
CA LYS A 229 -2.11 -27.99 -5.10
C LYS A 229 -2.65 -26.56 -4.99
N LYS A 230 -3.56 -26.15 -5.87
CA LYS A 230 -4.32 -24.89 -5.79
C LYS A 230 -5.11 -24.85 -4.48
N ASP A 231 -5.92 -25.85 -4.19
CA ASP A 231 -6.80 -25.94 -3.01
C ASP A 231 -6.01 -25.96 -1.69
N LEU A 232 -4.87 -26.65 -1.65
CA LEU A 232 -3.93 -26.62 -0.51
C LEU A 232 -3.20 -25.29 -0.37
N PHE A 233 -2.91 -24.60 -1.48
CA PHE A 233 -2.41 -23.24 -1.47
C PHE A 233 -3.48 -22.28 -0.95
N TYR A 234 -4.73 -22.39 -1.41
CA TYR A 234 -5.87 -21.59 -0.96
C TYR A 234 -6.18 -21.79 0.53
N GLY A 235 -6.19 -23.04 1.01
CA GLY A 235 -6.39 -23.34 2.42
C GLY A 235 -5.27 -22.81 3.31
N ARG A 236 -4.01 -22.80 2.83
CA ARG A 236 -2.87 -22.20 3.55
C ARG A 236 -2.91 -20.67 3.50
N LEU A 237 -3.21 -20.10 2.34
CA LEU A 237 -3.36 -18.67 2.12
C LEU A 237 -4.43 -18.10 3.07
N TRP A 238 -5.62 -18.69 3.09
CA TRP A 238 -6.69 -18.25 3.96
C TRP A 238 -6.33 -18.38 5.45
N LYS A 239 -5.70 -19.50 5.87
CA LYS A 239 -5.23 -19.68 7.26
C LYS A 239 -4.15 -18.68 7.67
N SER A 240 -3.24 -18.29 6.78
CA SER A 240 -2.23 -17.27 7.05
C SER A 240 -2.85 -15.86 7.25
N TYR A 241 -3.95 -15.57 6.54
CA TYR A 241 -4.71 -14.32 6.72
C TYR A 241 -5.54 -14.28 8.02
N GLN A 242 -5.96 -15.44 8.53
CA GLN A 242 -6.80 -15.55 9.73
C GLN A 242 -6.04 -15.48 11.06
N GLY A 243 -4.71 -15.32 11.05
CA GLY A 243 -3.94 -15.06 12.25
C GLY A 243 -3.92 -16.24 13.23
N GLN A 244 -3.08 -17.22 12.96
CA GLN A 244 -2.45 -18.01 14.02
C GLN A 244 -0.94 -17.95 13.80
N PRO A 245 -0.19 -17.14 14.58
CA PRO A 245 1.26 -17.14 14.49
C PRO A 245 1.78 -18.55 14.78
N LYS A 246 2.63 -19.08 13.88
CA LYS A 246 3.32 -20.34 14.16
C LYS A 246 4.23 -20.16 15.39
N PRO A 247 4.40 -21.20 16.23
CA PRO A 247 5.45 -21.21 17.23
C PRO A 247 6.80 -21.08 16.53
N TRP A 248 7.61 -20.13 16.98
CA TRP A 248 8.89 -19.76 16.39
C TRP A 248 9.84 -20.96 16.29
N THR A 249 10.32 -21.23 15.08
CA THR A 249 11.56 -22.01 14.86
C THR A 249 12.74 -21.05 14.82
N GLN A 250 13.77 -21.31 15.64
CA GLN A 250 15.04 -20.58 15.64
C GLN A 250 15.68 -20.68 14.25
N VAL A 251 15.56 -19.63 13.45
CA VAL A 251 16.39 -19.44 12.25
C VAL A 251 17.43 -18.37 12.58
N THR A 252 18.70 -18.69 12.35
CA THR A 252 19.86 -17.81 12.52
C THR A 252 19.69 -16.50 11.74
N MET A 253 19.37 -15.42 12.45
CA MET A 253 18.89 -14.14 11.91
C MET A 253 19.98 -13.16 11.42
N ALA A 254 21.28 -13.47 11.55
CA ALA A 254 22.31 -12.44 11.46
C ALA A 254 22.85 -12.12 10.05
N SER A 255 22.73 -13.01 9.05
CA SER A 255 23.55 -12.92 7.84
C SER A 255 22.97 -12.09 6.67
N HIS A 256 21.79 -11.46 6.80
CA HIS A 256 21.10 -10.82 5.65
C HIS A 256 20.47 -9.45 5.93
N CYS A 257 20.72 -8.88 7.10
CA CYS A 257 20.25 -7.54 7.41
C CYS A 257 21.17 -6.50 6.78
N VAL A 258 20.56 -5.49 6.17
CA VAL A 258 21.21 -4.51 5.29
C VAL A 258 21.33 -3.12 5.92
N GLY A 259 20.85 -2.96 7.15
CA GLY A 259 21.02 -1.78 7.97
C GLY A 259 20.03 -1.70 9.12
N GLU A 260 20.23 -0.68 9.96
CA GLU A 260 19.35 -0.34 11.08
C GLU A 260 19.09 1.17 11.09
N SER A 261 17.87 1.56 11.42
CA SER A 261 17.45 2.97 11.56
C SER A 261 16.15 3.04 12.36
N ASP A 262 15.97 4.10 13.16
CA ASP A 262 14.70 4.38 13.86
C ASP A 262 14.20 3.22 14.75
N GLY A 263 15.13 2.46 15.36
CA GLY A 263 14.81 1.28 16.18
C GLY A 263 14.30 0.09 15.37
N LEU A 264 14.57 0.07 14.07
CA LEU A 264 14.22 -1.02 13.16
C LEU A 264 15.48 -1.65 12.58
N THR A 265 15.46 -2.97 12.46
CA THR A 265 16.43 -3.73 11.67
C THR A 265 15.80 -4.04 10.31
N PHE A 266 16.51 -3.71 9.24
CA PHE A 266 16.06 -3.92 7.86
C PHE A 266 16.83 -5.07 7.23
N CYS A 267 16.11 -6.00 6.60
CA CYS A 267 16.72 -7.18 5.98
C CYS A 267 16.10 -7.41 4.60
N LEU A 268 16.85 -8.06 3.70
CA LEU A 268 16.29 -8.56 2.46
C LEU A 268 15.28 -9.66 2.78
N ALA A 269 14.10 -9.57 2.16
CA ALA A 269 13.05 -10.57 2.34
C ALA A 269 13.43 -11.90 1.70
N ARG A 270 12.88 -12.99 2.23
CA ARG A 270 13.14 -14.36 1.81
C ARG A 270 11.87 -15.17 1.71
N PRO A 271 11.87 -16.32 1.01
CA PRO A 271 10.72 -17.20 0.96
C PRO A 271 10.17 -17.58 2.34
N GLU A 272 11.02 -17.69 3.36
CA GLU A 272 10.63 -18.07 4.72
C GLU A 272 9.87 -16.98 5.48
N ASP A 273 10.02 -15.70 5.08
CA ASP A 273 9.32 -14.58 5.72
C ASP A 273 7.85 -14.48 5.29
N TYR A 274 7.38 -15.35 4.38
CA TYR A 274 6.04 -15.31 3.80
C TYR A 274 4.94 -15.22 4.86
N ASP A 275 4.93 -16.15 5.83
CA ASP A 275 3.87 -16.21 6.84
C ASP A 275 3.81 -14.92 7.69
N ASP A 276 4.97 -14.37 8.05
CA ASP A 276 5.07 -13.11 8.82
C ASP A 276 4.61 -11.90 7.99
N VAL A 277 4.93 -11.87 6.70
CA VAL A 277 4.47 -10.83 5.76
C VAL A 277 2.96 -10.90 5.58
N MET A 278 2.39 -12.10 5.43
CA MET A 278 0.94 -12.28 5.31
C MET A 278 0.23 -11.83 6.60
N ALA A 279 0.81 -12.12 7.77
CA ALA A 279 0.25 -11.71 9.06
C ALA A 279 0.13 -10.19 9.24
N ILE A 280 1.01 -9.39 8.63
CA ILE A 280 0.91 -7.92 8.63
C ILE A 280 0.06 -7.34 7.48
N SER A 281 -0.38 -8.20 6.57
CA SER A 281 -1.19 -7.83 5.38
C SER A 281 -2.70 -7.94 5.61
N GLN A 282 -3.14 -8.06 6.86
CA GLN A 282 -4.55 -8.06 7.22
C GLN A 282 -5.25 -6.78 6.74
N ASP A 283 -6.47 -6.94 6.20
CA ASP A 283 -7.36 -5.90 5.67
C ASP A 283 -6.80 -5.09 4.48
N ILE A 284 -5.74 -5.59 3.84
CA ILE A 284 -5.18 -4.95 2.64
C ILE A 284 -6.13 -5.13 1.45
N TYR A 285 -6.51 -4.01 0.83
CA TYR A 285 -7.35 -3.92 -0.37
C TYR A 285 -8.68 -4.68 -0.31
N GLY A 286 -9.25 -4.85 0.89
CA GLY A 286 -10.51 -5.58 1.07
C GLY A 286 -10.44 -7.05 0.62
N GLY A 287 -9.26 -7.68 0.69
CA GLY A 287 -9.04 -9.06 0.23
C GLY A 287 -8.63 -9.17 -1.24
N ASN A 288 -8.57 -8.08 -1.99
CA ASN A 288 -8.10 -8.05 -3.38
C ASN A 288 -6.56 -8.00 -3.49
N ASP A 289 -5.85 -8.58 -2.50
CA ASP A 289 -4.40 -8.49 -2.38
C ASP A 289 -3.70 -9.48 -3.32
N TYR A 290 -2.81 -8.94 -4.17
CA TYR A 290 -2.00 -9.70 -5.11
C TYR A 290 -0.72 -10.25 -4.49
N LEU A 291 -0.23 -9.66 -3.39
CA LEU A 291 1.06 -10.00 -2.81
C LEU A 291 1.18 -11.49 -2.44
N PRO A 292 0.17 -12.16 -1.88
CA PRO A 292 0.31 -13.56 -1.51
C PRO A 292 0.58 -14.49 -2.69
N HIS A 293 0.03 -14.16 -3.86
CA HIS A 293 0.32 -14.88 -5.10
C HIS A 293 1.71 -14.55 -5.64
N ARG A 294 2.13 -13.28 -5.54
CA ARG A 294 3.37 -12.78 -6.16
C ARG A 294 4.62 -13.00 -5.31
N TYR A 295 4.49 -13.13 -3.99
CA TYR A 295 5.60 -13.07 -3.03
C TYR A 295 6.77 -13.99 -3.36
N HIS A 296 6.52 -15.28 -3.59
CA HIS A 296 7.60 -16.22 -3.87
C HIS A 296 8.30 -15.93 -5.20
N SER A 297 7.54 -15.51 -6.23
CA SER A 297 8.14 -15.09 -7.51
C SER A 297 9.02 -13.86 -7.35
N TRP A 298 8.67 -12.94 -6.44
CA TRP A 298 9.47 -11.75 -6.16
C TRP A 298 10.85 -12.06 -5.60
N MET A 299 11.00 -13.16 -4.84
CA MET A 299 12.28 -13.54 -4.22
C MET A 299 13.34 -13.96 -5.24
N THR A 300 12.91 -14.32 -6.45
CA THR A 300 13.78 -14.76 -7.54
C THR A 300 13.73 -13.83 -8.75
N GLU A 301 12.96 -12.74 -8.68
CA GLU A 301 12.72 -11.86 -9.80
C GLU A 301 13.95 -10.97 -10.08
N PRO A 302 14.56 -11.05 -11.29
CA PRO A 302 15.68 -10.18 -11.64
C PRO A 302 15.31 -8.71 -11.52
N GLY A 303 16.21 -7.94 -10.92
CA GLY A 303 16.03 -6.51 -10.68
C GLY A 303 15.02 -6.18 -9.58
N ARG A 304 14.51 -7.15 -8.82
CA ARG A 304 13.66 -6.85 -7.66
C ARG A 304 14.47 -6.75 -6.37
N VAL A 305 14.12 -5.75 -5.57
CA VAL A 305 14.51 -5.61 -4.17
C VAL A 305 13.25 -5.68 -3.32
N VAL A 306 13.28 -6.51 -2.28
CA VAL A 306 12.21 -6.58 -1.27
C VAL A 306 12.86 -6.46 0.09
N ILE A 307 12.47 -5.44 0.85
CA ILE A 307 13.00 -5.19 2.19
C ILE A 307 11.89 -5.31 3.20
N ILE A 308 12.20 -6.00 4.29
CA ILE A 308 11.35 -6.12 5.48
C ILE A 308 12.00 -5.38 6.64
N ALA A 309 11.19 -4.72 7.44
CA ALA A 309 11.60 -4.05 8.67
C ALA A 309 11.12 -4.84 9.88
N ARG A 310 11.99 -5.00 10.87
CA ARG A 310 11.71 -5.66 12.13
C ARG A 310 11.92 -4.72 13.32
N ARG A 311 11.03 -4.80 14.29
CA ARG A 311 11.20 -4.23 15.63
C ARG A 311 11.16 -5.36 16.64
N ASP A 312 12.16 -5.43 17.53
CA ASP A 312 12.25 -6.49 18.54
C ASP A 312 12.08 -7.89 17.94
N ARG A 313 12.70 -8.11 16.77
CA ARG A 313 12.63 -9.34 15.94
C ARG A 313 11.28 -9.63 15.28
N LYS A 314 10.24 -8.84 15.53
CA LYS A 314 8.93 -8.96 14.89
C LYS A 314 8.90 -8.17 13.57
N LEU A 315 8.40 -8.79 12.50
CA LEU A 315 8.18 -8.12 11.22
C LEU A 315 7.06 -7.08 11.36
N VAL A 316 7.34 -5.82 11.02
CA VAL A 316 6.40 -4.70 11.15
C VAL A 316 6.12 -3.98 9.83
N ALA A 317 6.99 -4.10 8.82
CA ALA A 317 6.75 -3.52 7.51
C ALA A 317 7.46 -4.27 6.38
N LEU A 318 6.97 -4.10 5.16
CA LEU A 318 7.59 -4.57 3.91
C LEU A 318 7.44 -3.50 2.84
N GLU A 319 8.43 -3.35 1.96
CA GLU A 319 8.28 -2.65 0.69
C GLU A 319 9.14 -3.30 -0.39
N SER A 320 8.68 -3.24 -1.65
CA SER A 320 9.42 -3.73 -2.80
C SER A 320 9.67 -2.63 -3.82
N GLY A 321 10.84 -2.71 -4.47
CA GLY A 321 11.18 -1.96 -5.68
C GLY A 321 11.58 -2.90 -6.80
N LEU A 322 11.05 -2.70 -8.01
CA LEU A 322 11.45 -3.40 -9.24
C LEU A 322 12.19 -2.42 -10.16
N LEU A 323 13.43 -2.76 -10.52
CA LEU A 323 14.23 -2.02 -11.47
C LEU A 323 13.71 -2.28 -12.89
N VAL A 324 13.45 -1.19 -13.62
CA VAL A 324 12.92 -1.20 -14.99
C VAL A 324 13.60 -0.11 -15.81
N ASP A 325 13.26 -0.01 -17.09
CA ASP A 325 13.76 1.01 -18.02
C ASP A 325 15.31 0.99 -18.10
N GLY A 326 15.91 -0.19 -18.23
CA GLY A 326 17.37 -0.36 -18.23
C GLY A 326 18.04 -0.09 -16.88
N GLY A 327 17.28 -0.09 -15.78
CA GLY A 327 17.77 0.17 -14.42
C GLY A 327 17.79 1.64 -14.02
N GLU A 328 17.22 2.53 -14.85
CA GLU A 328 17.10 3.95 -14.52
C GLU A 328 15.85 4.28 -13.70
N THR A 329 14.86 3.39 -13.69
CA THR A 329 13.59 3.59 -12.97
C THR A 329 13.39 2.47 -11.96
N VAL A 330 12.86 2.82 -10.78
CA VAL A 330 12.31 1.85 -9.83
C VAL A 330 10.79 1.98 -9.74
N ILE A 331 10.07 0.89 -9.97
CA ILE A 331 8.64 0.78 -9.66
C ILE A 331 8.49 0.31 -8.22
N VAL A 332 7.77 1.06 -7.39
CA VAL A 332 7.55 0.71 -5.99
C VAL A 332 6.20 0.05 -5.78
N GLU A 333 6.20 -1.10 -5.11
CA GLU A 333 5.04 -1.98 -4.94
C GLU A 333 5.04 -2.64 -3.56
N GLY A 334 3.89 -3.20 -3.17
CA GLY A 334 3.82 -4.10 -2.02
C GLY A 334 4.05 -3.47 -0.66
N LEU A 335 3.94 -2.14 -0.49
CA LEU A 335 4.06 -1.51 0.82
C LEU A 335 3.09 -2.14 1.82
N ARG A 336 3.62 -2.63 2.96
CA ARG A 336 2.86 -3.16 4.09
C ARG A 336 3.35 -2.53 5.38
N VAL A 337 2.41 -2.24 6.27
CA VAL A 337 2.67 -1.81 7.64
C VAL A 337 1.73 -2.58 8.54
N CYS A 338 2.27 -3.18 9.61
CA CYS A 338 1.48 -3.95 10.56
C CYS A 338 0.35 -3.10 11.15
N PRO A 339 -0.86 -3.66 11.33
CA PRO A 339 -2.04 -2.88 11.72
C PRO A 339 -1.84 -1.96 12.92
N ASN A 340 -1.14 -2.44 13.96
CA ASN A 340 -0.92 -1.70 15.21
C ASN A 340 0.05 -0.52 15.09
N GLU A 341 0.75 -0.37 13.96
CA GLU A 341 1.70 0.73 13.73
C GLU A 341 1.31 1.62 12.53
N ARG A 342 0.11 1.39 11.97
CA ARG A 342 -0.45 2.26 10.93
C ARG A 342 -0.78 3.63 11.55
N GLY A 343 -0.57 4.70 10.78
CA GLY A 343 -0.77 6.08 11.27
C GLY A 343 0.38 6.65 12.11
N CYS A 344 1.42 5.86 12.41
CA CYS A 344 2.58 6.29 13.19
C CYS A 344 3.79 6.73 12.33
N GLY A 345 3.61 6.91 11.01
CA GLY A 345 4.68 7.34 10.10
C GLY A 345 5.66 6.25 9.64
N LEU A 346 5.50 4.99 10.09
CA LEU A 346 6.39 3.87 9.73
C LEU A 346 6.53 3.64 8.21
N ALA A 347 5.46 3.86 7.44
CA ALA A 347 5.51 3.80 5.97
C ALA A 347 6.59 4.71 5.38
N GLY A 348 6.74 5.92 5.91
CA GLY A 348 7.77 6.87 5.46
C GLY A 348 9.18 6.43 5.85
N VAL A 349 9.34 5.76 6.99
CA VAL A 349 10.63 5.25 7.46
C VAL A 349 11.14 4.14 6.54
N ILE A 350 10.32 3.11 6.28
CA ILE A 350 10.71 2.02 5.39
C ILE A 350 10.96 2.53 3.97
N GLN A 351 10.14 3.48 3.47
CA GLN A 351 10.33 4.12 2.17
C GLN A 351 11.67 4.80 2.01
N ARG A 352 12.07 5.63 3.00
CA ARG A 352 13.37 6.30 2.95
C ARG A 352 14.52 5.28 2.99
N PHE A 353 14.38 4.23 3.79
CA PHE A 353 15.40 3.19 3.87
C PHE A 353 15.53 2.42 2.55
N VAL A 354 14.42 1.97 1.96
CA VAL A 354 14.41 1.24 0.69
C VAL A 354 14.94 2.12 -0.44
N ASP A 355 14.52 3.38 -0.52
CA ASP A 355 15.01 4.33 -1.52
C ASP A 355 16.54 4.51 -1.41
N GLY A 356 17.05 4.69 -0.18
CA GLY A 356 18.49 4.80 0.08
C GLY A 356 19.26 3.52 -0.25
N TYR A 357 18.71 2.35 0.07
CA TYR A 357 19.30 1.06 -0.26
C TYR A 357 19.39 0.86 -1.77
N ILE A 358 18.28 1.08 -2.49
CA ILE A 358 18.23 0.95 -3.95
C ILE A 358 19.19 1.93 -4.60
N LYS A 359 19.24 3.19 -4.17
CA LYS A 359 20.16 4.17 -4.74
C LYS A 359 21.63 3.81 -4.51
N ARG A 360 21.96 3.15 -3.39
CA ARG A 360 23.32 2.67 -3.10
C ARG A 360 23.72 1.48 -3.97
N VAL A 361 22.82 0.52 -4.17
CA VAL A 361 23.09 -0.70 -4.97
C VAL A 361 22.98 -0.42 -6.47
N TYR A 362 22.05 0.44 -6.87
CA TYR A 362 21.74 0.82 -8.25
C TYR A 362 21.86 2.35 -8.40
N PRO A 363 23.09 2.89 -8.46
CA PRO A 363 23.31 4.34 -8.51
C PRO A 363 22.72 5.02 -9.75
N ASN A 364 22.46 4.25 -10.81
CA ASN A 364 21.85 4.74 -12.06
C ASN A 364 20.35 5.02 -11.95
N VAL A 365 19.68 4.61 -10.86
CA VAL A 365 18.26 4.92 -10.65
C VAL A 365 18.08 6.43 -10.52
N LYS A 366 17.27 6.99 -11.41
CA LYS A 366 16.94 8.41 -11.53
C LYS A 366 15.45 8.68 -11.38
N ILE A 367 14.62 7.64 -11.33
CA ILE A 367 13.17 7.80 -11.35
C ILE A 367 12.53 6.83 -10.37
N LYS A 368 11.59 7.32 -9.56
CA LYS A 368 10.70 6.51 -8.73
C LYS A 368 9.29 6.56 -9.29
N ARG A 369 8.72 5.40 -9.55
CA ARG A 369 7.43 5.23 -10.21
C ARG A 369 6.47 4.40 -9.35
N LEU A 370 5.18 4.72 -9.39
CA LEU A 370 4.16 3.90 -8.76
C LEU A 370 2.80 4.04 -9.44
N THR A 371 1.94 3.06 -9.22
CA THR A 371 0.51 3.15 -9.52
C THR A 371 -0.32 3.04 -8.24
N ARG A 372 -1.51 3.63 -8.24
CA ARG A 372 -2.44 3.57 -7.11
C ARG A 372 -3.89 3.74 -7.55
N GLY A 373 -4.83 3.31 -6.71
CA GLY A 373 -6.27 3.41 -6.98
C GLY A 373 -7.02 4.41 -6.11
N ASP A 374 -6.33 5.01 -5.14
CA ASP A 374 -6.85 6.04 -4.24
C ASP A 374 -6.30 7.42 -4.61
N ASP A 375 -7.03 8.47 -4.22
CA ASP A 375 -6.63 9.85 -4.50
C ASP A 375 -5.29 10.15 -3.81
N PRO A 376 -4.25 10.57 -4.55
CA PRO A 376 -2.97 10.92 -3.98
C PRO A 376 -3.01 12.09 -3.00
N GLY A 377 -3.99 12.99 -3.15
CA GLY A 377 -4.08 14.22 -2.37
C GLY A 377 -2.93 15.21 -2.64
N PRO A 378 -3.02 16.45 -2.14
CA PRO A 378 -2.06 17.51 -2.46
C PRO A 378 -0.62 17.21 -2.03
N GLU A 379 -0.43 16.56 -0.88
CA GLU A 379 0.91 16.28 -0.34
C GLU A 379 1.69 15.27 -1.19
N LYS A 380 1.00 14.29 -1.79
CA LYS A 380 1.67 13.35 -2.70
C LYS A 380 1.90 14.01 -4.05
N LEU A 381 0.95 14.81 -4.53
CA LEU A 381 1.07 15.54 -5.80
C LEU A 381 2.13 16.65 -5.78
N SER A 382 2.52 17.16 -4.59
CA SER A 382 3.68 18.05 -4.47
C SER A 382 5.02 17.32 -4.62
N LYS A 383 5.02 15.99 -4.46
CA LYS A 383 6.21 15.13 -4.55
C LYS A 383 6.25 14.33 -5.86
N PHE A 384 5.10 14.00 -6.44
CA PHE A 384 4.98 13.14 -7.61
C PHE A 384 4.17 13.84 -8.69
N THR A 385 4.66 13.75 -9.92
CA THR A 385 3.93 14.12 -11.12
C THR A 385 2.93 13.01 -11.45
N LEU A 386 1.66 13.38 -11.63
CA LEU A 386 0.65 12.50 -12.21
C LEU A 386 0.84 12.46 -13.73
N LEU A 387 1.21 11.30 -14.27
CA LEU A 387 1.44 11.12 -15.71
C LEU A 387 0.18 10.71 -16.47
N ALA A 388 -0.65 9.87 -15.85
CA ALA A 388 -1.89 9.42 -16.47
C ALA A 388 -2.91 8.88 -15.45
N ARG A 389 -4.14 8.77 -15.94
CA ARG A 389 -5.27 8.11 -15.27
C ARG A 389 -5.85 7.10 -16.24
N ARG A 390 -6.28 5.96 -15.73
CA ARG A 390 -6.91 4.89 -16.51
C ARG A 390 -8.18 4.44 -15.79
N ALA A 391 -9.31 4.45 -16.47
CA ALA A 391 -10.56 3.98 -15.88
C ALA A 391 -10.51 2.46 -15.66
N VAL A 392 -11.20 2.00 -14.61
CA VAL A 392 -11.28 0.58 -14.29
C VAL A 392 -12.74 0.16 -14.11
N LEU A 393 -13.16 -0.83 -14.88
CA LEU A 393 -14.42 -1.55 -14.68
C LEU A 393 -14.15 -2.80 -13.86
N SER A 394 -14.87 -2.96 -12.75
CA SER A 394 -14.74 -4.13 -11.86
C SER A 394 -16.01 -4.97 -11.91
N LEU A 395 -15.87 -6.25 -12.24
CA LEU A 395 -16.97 -7.23 -12.27
C LEU A 395 -16.71 -8.34 -11.24
N LEU A 396 -17.79 -8.88 -10.69
CA LEU A 396 -17.80 -10.01 -9.78
C LEU A 396 -18.80 -11.06 -10.29
N GLY A 397 -18.37 -12.31 -10.36
CA GLY A 397 -19.25 -13.43 -10.69
C GLY A 397 -18.67 -14.76 -10.23
N ASP A 398 -19.51 -15.79 -10.18
CA ASP A 398 -19.07 -17.17 -9.97
C ASP A 398 -18.86 -17.90 -11.30
N SER A 399 -18.24 -19.08 -11.24
CA SER A 399 -17.91 -19.88 -12.41
C SER A 399 -19.12 -20.34 -13.23
N GLU A 400 -20.26 -20.60 -12.59
CA GLU A 400 -21.49 -21.05 -13.28
C GLU A 400 -22.11 -19.89 -14.07
N GLY A 401 -22.15 -18.71 -13.46
CA GLY A 401 -22.61 -17.48 -14.08
C GLY A 401 -21.71 -16.98 -15.20
N PHE A 402 -20.41 -17.24 -15.13
CA PHE A 402 -19.45 -16.66 -16.06
C PHE A 402 -19.57 -17.21 -17.48
N ASP A 403 -19.92 -18.49 -17.65
CA ASP A 403 -20.10 -19.08 -18.99
C ASP A 403 -21.32 -18.49 -19.71
N GLY A 404 -22.44 -18.34 -18.99
CA GLY A 404 -23.63 -17.64 -19.47
C GLY A 404 -23.34 -16.18 -19.80
N PHE A 405 -22.55 -15.50 -18.95
CA PHE A 405 -22.18 -14.10 -19.15
C PHE A 405 -21.40 -13.92 -20.45
N VAL A 406 -20.36 -14.72 -20.67
CA VAL A 406 -19.56 -14.67 -21.91
C VAL A 406 -20.42 -14.98 -23.14
N SER A 407 -21.36 -15.92 -23.03
CA SER A 407 -22.29 -16.24 -24.12
C SER A 407 -23.22 -15.07 -24.44
N GLY A 408 -23.78 -14.42 -23.42
CA GLY A 408 -24.59 -13.21 -23.58
C GLY A 408 -23.81 -12.04 -24.20
N LEU A 409 -22.54 -11.84 -23.83
CA LEU A 409 -21.70 -10.84 -24.49
C LEU A 409 -21.50 -11.12 -25.98
N LYS A 410 -21.30 -12.39 -26.36
CA LYS A 410 -21.20 -12.78 -27.77
C LYS A 410 -22.49 -12.52 -28.54
N GLU A 411 -23.64 -12.84 -27.95
CA GLU A 411 -24.94 -12.58 -28.55
C GLU A 411 -25.15 -11.07 -28.77
N LYS A 412 -24.78 -10.22 -27.80
CA LYS A 412 -24.82 -8.76 -27.95
C LYS A 412 -23.90 -8.26 -29.06
N LEU A 413 -22.73 -8.88 -29.27
CA LEU A 413 -21.84 -8.55 -30.39
C LEU A 413 -22.42 -8.94 -31.76
N VAL A 414 -23.16 -10.05 -31.82
CA VAL A 414 -23.83 -10.50 -33.06
C VAL A 414 -25.04 -9.64 -33.37
N GLY A 415 -25.83 -9.29 -32.35
CA GLY A 415 -27.03 -8.45 -32.48
C GLY A 415 -26.76 -6.96 -32.65
N SER A 416 -25.50 -6.52 -32.57
CA SER A 416 -25.08 -5.15 -32.90
C SER A 416 -24.46 -5.09 -34.29
N ASP A 417 -24.57 -3.94 -34.96
CA ASP A 417 -23.89 -3.66 -36.24
C ASP A 417 -22.35 -3.75 -36.14
N GLU A 418 -21.80 -4.00 -34.96
CA GLU A 418 -20.39 -4.26 -34.69
C GLU A 418 -19.87 -5.55 -35.35
N SER A 419 -20.76 -6.46 -35.74
CA SER A 419 -20.44 -7.63 -36.58
C SER A 419 -19.99 -7.25 -37.99
N ASN A 420 -20.42 -6.08 -38.51
CA ASN A 420 -20.04 -5.55 -39.82
C ASN A 420 -18.80 -4.63 -39.80
N SER A 421 -18.23 -4.35 -38.62
CA SER A 421 -16.97 -3.61 -38.50
C SER A 421 -15.81 -4.45 -39.09
N SER A 422 -15.18 -3.91 -40.15
CA SER A 422 -14.09 -4.56 -40.90
C SER A 422 -12.86 -4.91 -40.04
N SER A 423 -12.70 -4.28 -38.87
CA SER A 423 -11.56 -4.46 -37.98
C SER A 423 -11.73 -5.74 -37.14
N ARG A 424 -10.99 -6.79 -37.54
CA ARG A 424 -10.91 -8.08 -36.84
C ARG A 424 -9.90 -8.00 -35.69
N LEU A 425 -10.17 -8.63 -34.55
CA LEU A 425 -9.13 -8.87 -33.54
C LEU A 425 -8.32 -10.12 -33.86
N VAL A 426 -7.00 -10.01 -33.76
CA VAL A 426 -6.04 -11.07 -34.09
C VAL A 426 -5.19 -11.37 -32.85
N PRO A 427 -5.08 -12.64 -32.42
CA PRO A 427 -4.18 -13.01 -31.35
C PRO A 427 -2.72 -12.88 -31.82
N VAL A 428 -1.88 -12.25 -31.01
CA VAL A 428 -0.44 -12.16 -31.28
C VAL A 428 0.23 -13.40 -30.72
N LYS A 429 0.68 -14.30 -31.61
CA LYS A 429 1.35 -15.56 -31.23
C LYS A 429 2.86 -15.53 -31.43
N ASP A 430 3.34 -14.64 -32.30
CA ASP A 430 4.75 -14.51 -32.63
C ASP A 430 5.41 -13.45 -31.74
N LEU A 431 6.49 -13.83 -31.07
CA LEU A 431 7.23 -12.96 -30.17
C LEU A 431 7.97 -11.85 -30.93
N GLU A 432 8.47 -12.15 -32.14
CA GLU A 432 9.15 -11.15 -32.96
C GLU A 432 8.15 -10.11 -33.48
N ALA A 433 6.99 -10.54 -33.98
CA ALA A 433 5.91 -9.62 -34.34
C ALA A 433 5.47 -8.74 -33.15
N LEU A 434 5.33 -9.31 -31.95
CA LEU A 434 5.00 -8.55 -30.75
C LEU A 434 6.11 -7.55 -30.42
N LYS A 435 7.37 -7.95 -30.51
CA LYS A 435 8.53 -7.08 -30.28
C LYS A 435 8.57 -5.92 -31.27
N THR A 436 8.43 -6.20 -32.57
CA THR A 436 8.39 -5.17 -33.61
C THR A 436 7.25 -4.18 -33.36
N LEU A 437 6.08 -4.68 -32.96
CA LEU A 437 4.94 -3.84 -32.61
C LEU A 437 5.26 -2.94 -31.40
N LEU A 438 5.68 -3.53 -30.28
CA LEU A 438 5.92 -2.82 -29.02
C LEU A 438 7.02 -1.78 -29.11
N LEU A 439 7.95 -1.92 -30.06
CA LEU A 439 9.04 -0.97 -30.30
C LEU A 439 8.73 0.04 -31.42
N ASP A 440 7.53 0.02 -32.00
CA ASP A 440 7.13 1.03 -32.96
C ASP A 440 7.04 2.41 -32.29
N SER A 441 7.81 3.35 -32.83
CA SER A 441 7.99 4.70 -32.30
C SER A 441 6.70 5.49 -32.08
N ASP A 442 5.66 5.24 -32.88
CA ASP A 442 4.37 5.93 -32.77
C ASP A 442 3.31 5.13 -32.01
N LEU A 443 3.59 3.89 -31.55
CA LEU A 443 2.60 3.04 -30.89
C LEU A 443 1.99 3.74 -29.67
N SER A 444 2.85 4.40 -28.89
CA SER A 444 2.46 5.11 -27.68
C SER A 444 1.40 6.18 -27.92
N SER A 445 1.60 7.03 -28.94
CA SER A 445 0.65 8.10 -29.27
C SER A 445 -0.57 7.54 -29.99
N ARG A 446 -0.37 6.59 -30.90
CA ARG A 446 -1.43 5.93 -31.68
C ARG A 446 -2.45 5.21 -30.80
N LEU A 447 -1.99 4.49 -29.78
CA LEU A 447 -2.87 3.78 -28.83
C LEU A 447 -3.23 4.58 -27.58
N GLN A 448 -2.75 5.82 -27.48
CA GLN A 448 -2.95 6.70 -26.31
C GLN A 448 -2.53 6.00 -25.00
N LEU A 449 -1.32 5.42 -24.99
CA LEU A 449 -0.82 4.72 -23.82
C LEU A 449 -0.72 5.66 -22.60
N PRO A 450 -1.19 5.23 -21.42
CA PRO A 450 -1.18 6.06 -20.22
C PRO A 450 0.25 6.43 -19.82
N GLY A 451 0.59 7.71 -19.89
CA GLY A 451 1.94 8.21 -19.59
C GLY A 451 3.00 7.67 -20.56
N GLY A 452 2.58 7.24 -21.75
CA GLY A 452 3.44 6.63 -22.76
C GLY A 452 4.00 5.26 -22.39
N ALA A 453 3.36 4.56 -21.45
CA ALA A 453 3.82 3.27 -20.94
C ALA A 453 2.71 2.20 -21.05
N ILE A 454 3.14 0.94 -21.15
CA ILE A 454 2.25 -0.19 -20.86
C ILE A 454 2.18 -0.36 -19.36
N ILE A 455 0.97 -0.49 -18.81
CA ILE A 455 0.78 -0.82 -17.40
C ILE A 455 0.30 -2.26 -17.34
N GLN A 456 1.17 -3.17 -16.92
CA GLN A 456 0.85 -4.59 -16.70
C GLN A 456 0.45 -4.79 -15.24
N ASP A 457 -0.83 -5.10 -14.96
CA ASP A 457 -1.42 -5.05 -13.62
C ASP A 457 -1.22 -3.67 -12.95
N TRP A 458 -0.13 -3.51 -12.19
CA TRP A 458 0.25 -2.30 -11.46
C TRP A 458 1.66 -1.80 -11.85
N GLN A 459 2.27 -2.39 -12.88
CA GLN A 459 3.65 -2.17 -13.31
C GLN A 459 3.71 -1.35 -14.62
N PRO A 460 3.90 -0.03 -14.55
CA PRO A 460 4.12 0.84 -15.71
C PRO A 460 5.53 0.70 -16.28
N LEU A 461 5.63 0.23 -17.53
CA LEU A 461 6.85 -0.08 -18.27
C LEU A 461 6.93 0.75 -19.55
N LYS A 462 8.07 1.42 -19.78
CA LYS A 462 8.32 2.09 -21.07
C LYS A 462 8.43 1.06 -22.19
N LEU A 463 8.00 1.45 -23.38
CA LEU A 463 8.18 0.69 -24.62
C LEU A 463 9.65 0.71 -25.06
N MET A 464 10.43 -0.23 -24.55
CA MET A 464 11.85 -0.35 -24.88
C MET A 464 12.35 -1.78 -24.71
N GLU A 465 13.42 -2.12 -25.43
CA GLU A 465 14.01 -3.46 -25.46
C GLU A 465 14.24 -4.05 -24.06
N SER A 466 14.83 -3.25 -23.16
CA SER A 466 15.18 -3.68 -21.82
C SER A 466 13.98 -4.03 -20.93
N ASN A 467 12.75 -3.66 -21.29
CA ASN A 467 11.54 -4.02 -20.55
C ASN A 467 10.80 -5.23 -21.14
N LEU A 468 11.12 -5.65 -22.37
CA LEU A 468 10.39 -6.74 -23.04
C LEU A 468 10.48 -8.05 -22.26
N HIS A 469 11.65 -8.35 -21.68
CA HIS A 469 11.84 -9.54 -20.84
C HIS A 469 10.95 -9.53 -19.58
N ILE A 470 10.59 -8.34 -19.06
CA ILE A 470 9.69 -8.21 -17.91
C ILE A 470 8.26 -8.59 -18.31
N LEU A 471 7.82 -8.18 -19.49
CA LEU A 471 6.51 -8.58 -20.04
C LEU A 471 6.46 -10.07 -20.38
N ALA A 472 7.53 -10.61 -20.98
CA ALA A 472 7.60 -12.01 -21.38
C ALA A 472 7.40 -12.98 -20.20
N ARG A 473 7.99 -12.69 -19.04
CA ARG A 473 7.85 -13.54 -17.83
C ARG A 473 6.48 -13.45 -17.15
N ARG A 474 5.52 -12.68 -17.68
CA ARG A 474 4.15 -12.55 -17.13
C ARG A 474 3.13 -13.47 -17.78
N ASN A 475 3.54 -14.22 -18.82
CA ASN A 475 2.68 -15.14 -19.56
C ASN A 475 1.39 -14.46 -20.06
N LEU A 476 1.56 -13.32 -20.72
CA LEU A 476 0.44 -12.49 -21.20
C LEU A 476 -0.15 -13.05 -22.50
N THR A 477 -1.46 -13.01 -22.60
CA THR A 477 -2.19 -13.30 -23.85
C THR A 477 -2.54 -11.98 -24.53
N TRP A 478 -2.13 -11.79 -25.77
CA TRP A 478 -2.25 -10.52 -26.50
C TRP A 478 -3.25 -10.60 -27.67
N PHE A 479 -3.96 -9.50 -27.90
CA PHE A 479 -4.72 -9.25 -29.11
C PHE A 479 -4.42 -7.86 -29.67
N VAL A 480 -4.45 -7.74 -30.98
CA VAL A 480 -4.36 -6.48 -31.73
C VAL A 480 -5.48 -6.42 -32.76
N ASP A 481 -5.86 -5.23 -33.20
CA ASP A 481 -6.66 -5.12 -34.41
C ASP A 481 -5.85 -5.52 -35.65
N GLY A 482 -6.50 -6.24 -36.56
CA GLY A 482 -5.94 -6.76 -37.79
C GLY A 482 -5.93 -5.74 -38.92
N SER A 483 -5.76 -4.46 -38.61
CA SER A 483 -5.56 -3.44 -39.64
C SER A 483 -4.28 -3.77 -40.43
N SER A 484 -4.29 -3.51 -41.74
CA SER A 484 -3.27 -4.02 -42.67
C SER A 484 -1.90 -3.34 -42.55
N GLU A 485 -1.78 -2.24 -41.80
CA GLU A 485 -0.52 -1.49 -41.65
C GLU A 485 -0.08 -1.40 -40.19
N LYS A 486 -0.84 -0.70 -39.36
CA LYS A 486 -0.49 -0.39 -37.97
C LYS A 486 -1.72 -0.51 -37.06
N PRO A 487 -1.65 -1.34 -36.00
CA PRO A 487 -2.81 -1.57 -35.14
C PRO A 487 -3.26 -0.29 -34.39
N LEU A 488 -4.54 0.04 -34.41
CA LEU A 488 -5.12 1.15 -33.64
C LEU A 488 -5.69 0.69 -32.30
N PHE A 489 -5.63 -0.61 -32.01
CA PHE A 489 -6.08 -1.18 -30.76
C PHE A 489 -5.17 -2.33 -30.33
N MET A 490 -4.90 -2.41 -29.03
CA MET A 490 -4.15 -3.51 -28.44
C MET A 490 -4.73 -3.85 -27.09
N SER A 491 -4.73 -5.12 -26.75
CA SER A 491 -5.15 -5.59 -25.43
C SER A 491 -4.35 -6.80 -25.00
N PHE A 492 -4.27 -6.99 -23.69
CA PHE A 492 -3.74 -8.21 -23.12
C PHE A 492 -4.40 -8.55 -21.79
N HIS A 493 -4.23 -9.78 -21.33
CA HIS A 493 -4.57 -10.15 -19.96
C HIS A 493 -3.43 -10.88 -19.27
N THR A 494 -3.43 -10.83 -17.94
CA THR A 494 -2.64 -11.75 -17.11
C THR A 494 -3.43 -13.02 -16.82
N PRO A 495 -2.76 -14.18 -16.64
CA PRO A 495 -3.42 -15.40 -16.21
C PRO A 495 -4.18 -15.16 -14.89
N PRO A 496 -5.41 -15.68 -14.72
CA PRO A 496 -6.14 -15.53 -13.47
C PRO A 496 -5.36 -16.07 -12.28
N TYR A 497 -5.32 -15.31 -11.18
CA TYR A 497 -4.52 -15.66 -10.00
C TYR A 497 -5.30 -15.60 -8.68
N PRO A 498 -4.89 -16.40 -7.68
CA PRO A 498 -5.53 -16.43 -6.36
C PRO A 498 -5.43 -15.10 -5.59
N ILE A 499 -6.52 -14.72 -4.92
CA ILE A 499 -6.57 -13.63 -3.95
C ILE A 499 -7.36 -14.03 -2.68
N PRO A 500 -7.09 -13.40 -1.51
CA PRO A 500 -7.78 -13.72 -0.24
C PRO A 500 -9.28 -13.42 -0.19
N PHE A 501 -9.81 -12.65 -1.15
CA PHE A 501 -11.19 -12.20 -1.18
C PHE A 501 -12.19 -13.36 -0.99
N ASN A 502 -13.18 -13.14 -0.12
CA ASN A 502 -14.26 -14.09 0.20
C ASN A 502 -13.80 -15.52 0.55
N GLY A 503 -12.71 -15.67 1.31
CA GLY A 503 -12.18 -16.99 1.67
C GLY A 503 -11.26 -17.62 0.62
N GLY A 504 -11.00 -16.90 -0.47
CA GLY A 504 -10.27 -17.39 -1.63
C GLY A 504 -11.09 -17.18 -2.90
N SER A 505 -10.61 -16.29 -3.77
CA SER A 505 -11.21 -16.02 -5.08
C SER A 505 -10.13 -15.94 -6.15
N LEU A 506 -10.53 -15.90 -7.41
CA LEU A 506 -9.65 -15.55 -8.53
C LEU A 506 -9.72 -14.07 -8.82
N ARG A 507 -8.59 -13.51 -9.24
CA ARG A 507 -8.49 -12.19 -9.86
C ARG A 507 -8.07 -12.36 -11.30
N PHE A 508 -8.75 -11.65 -12.19
CA PHE A 508 -8.43 -11.62 -13.61
C PHE A 508 -8.33 -10.16 -14.08
N ASN A 509 -7.20 -9.78 -14.67
CA ASN A 509 -6.97 -8.43 -15.14
C ASN A 509 -6.87 -8.40 -16.66
N ILE A 510 -7.60 -7.48 -17.30
CA ILE A 510 -7.55 -7.20 -18.73
C ILE A 510 -7.11 -5.74 -18.92
N ASP A 511 -6.13 -5.52 -19.77
CA ASP A 511 -5.62 -4.20 -20.13
C ASP A 511 -6.00 -3.89 -21.59
N LEU A 512 -6.72 -2.79 -21.81
CA LEU A 512 -7.16 -2.31 -23.13
C LEU A 512 -6.48 -0.99 -23.47
N TYR A 513 -5.98 -0.87 -24.70
CA TYR A 513 -5.32 0.32 -25.25
C TYR A 513 -5.90 0.68 -26.61
N GLY A 514 -6.09 1.99 -26.84
CA GLY A 514 -6.93 2.52 -27.90
C GLY A 514 -8.30 2.97 -27.37
N THR A 515 -9.08 3.65 -28.22
CA THR A 515 -10.36 4.27 -27.86
C THR A 515 -11.54 3.80 -28.72
N ASP A 516 -11.35 2.77 -29.54
CA ASP A 516 -12.43 2.18 -30.34
C ASP A 516 -13.30 1.28 -29.46
N THR A 517 -14.55 1.68 -29.24
CA THR A 517 -15.52 0.97 -28.41
C THR A 517 -15.84 -0.43 -28.96
N SER A 518 -15.91 -0.61 -30.27
CA SER A 518 -16.26 -1.92 -30.86
C SER A 518 -15.13 -2.93 -30.67
N LEU A 519 -13.89 -2.51 -30.93
CA LEU A 519 -12.70 -3.33 -30.67
C LEU A 519 -12.56 -3.64 -29.18
N ALA A 520 -12.88 -2.69 -28.30
CA ALA A 520 -12.86 -2.91 -26.86
C ALA A 520 -13.87 -3.98 -26.40
N LYS A 521 -15.12 -3.96 -26.91
CA LYS A 521 -16.13 -4.99 -26.61
C LYS A 521 -15.75 -6.36 -27.16
N LYS A 522 -15.21 -6.41 -28.39
CA LYS A 522 -14.68 -7.63 -29.00
C LYS A 522 -13.52 -8.20 -28.17
N ALA A 523 -12.60 -7.35 -27.71
CA ALA A 523 -11.41 -7.75 -26.95
C ALA A 523 -11.77 -8.27 -25.57
N LEU A 524 -12.64 -7.57 -24.85
CA LEU A 524 -13.19 -8.02 -23.58
C LEU A 524 -13.78 -9.42 -23.72
N THR A 525 -14.68 -9.61 -24.69
CA THR A 525 -15.35 -10.89 -24.92
C THR A 525 -14.35 -11.99 -25.28
N ALA A 526 -13.35 -11.70 -26.11
CA ALA A 526 -12.31 -12.65 -26.49
C ALA A 526 -11.46 -13.10 -25.29
N HIS A 527 -11.01 -12.15 -24.46
CA HIS A 527 -10.22 -12.47 -23.27
C HIS A 527 -11.01 -13.29 -22.26
N LEU A 528 -12.26 -12.91 -21.96
CA LEU A 528 -13.11 -13.68 -21.05
C LEU A 528 -13.38 -15.09 -21.59
N ASN A 529 -13.60 -15.22 -22.91
CA ASN A 529 -13.85 -16.52 -23.54
C ASN A 529 -12.65 -17.47 -23.48
N ILE A 530 -11.41 -16.95 -23.48
CA ILE A 530 -10.22 -17.79 -23.31
C ILE A 530 -10.18 -18.38 -21.90
N VAL A 531 -10.37 -17.55 -20.89
CA VAL A 531 -10.14 -17.96 -19.50
C VAL A 531 -11.38 -18.57 -18.82
N LYS A 532 -12.56 -18.54 -19.47
CA LYS A 532 -13.81 -19.00 -18.85
C LYS A 532 -13.73 -20.42 -18.29
N SER A 533 -12.97 -21.31 -18.93
CA SER A 533 -12.77 -22.69 -18.47
C SER A 533 -11.79 -22.83 -17.29
N GLU A 534 -10.97 -21.81 -17.04
CA GLU A 534 -10.01 -21.75 -15.94
C GLU A 534 -10.61 -21.17 -14.65
N ILE A 535 -11.75 -20.47 -14.78
CA ILE A 535 -12.46 -19.86 -13.66
C ILE A 535 -13.14 -20.95 -12.84
N GLN A 536 -12.69 -21.10 -11.60
CA GLN A 536 -13.23 -22.04 -10.62
C GLN A 536 -13.64 -21.22 -9.39
N GLY A 537 -14.93 -21.28 -9.03
CA GLY A 537 -15.47 -20.49 -7.93
C GLY A 537 -15.65 -19.01 -8.28
N LEU A 538 -15.44 -18.14 -7.31
CA LEU A 538 -15.67 -16.70 -7.44
C LEU A 538 -14.49 -16.01 -8.15
N VAL A 539 -14.79 -15.09 -9.08
CA VAL A 539 -13.80 -14.30 -9.81
C VAL A 539 -14.09 -12.80 -9.73
N LEU A 540 -13.06 -12.02 -9.43
CA LEU A 540 -13.01 -10.57 -9.57
C LEU A 540 -12.28 -10.23 -10.87
N VAL A 541 -12.98 -9.61 -11.81
CA VAL A 541 -12.42 -9.16 -13.08
C VAL A 541 -12.20 -7.66 -13.04
N HIS A 542 -11.00 -7.20 -13.37
CA HIS A 542 -10.68 -5.78 -13.54
C HIS A 542 -10.27 -5.50 -14.97
N ILE A 543 -10.99 -4.60 -15.62
CA ILE A 543 -10.74 -4.19 -16.99
C ILE A 543 -10.24 -2.76 -16.95
N TYR A 544 -8.99 -2.57 -17.35
CA TYR A 544 -8.31 -1.28 -17.34
C TYR A 544 -8.33 -0.69 -18.75
N MET A 545 -8.76 0.57 -18.88
CA MET A 545 -9.08 1.16 -20.19
C MET A 545 -8.98 2.70 -20.20
N HIS A 546 -8.94 3.30 -21.38
CA HIS A 546 -9.13 4.74 -21.54
C HIS A 546 -10.53 5.16 -21.02
N GLN A 547 -10.64 6.34 -20.40
CA GLN A 547 -11.87 6.80 -19.72
C GLN A 547 -13.10 6.82 -20.64
N THR A 548 -12.89 7.16 -21.91
CA THR A 548 -13.97 7.24 -22.91
C THR A 548 -14.67 5.90 -23.15
N LEU A 549 -14.04 4.77 -22.81
CA LEU A 549 -14.60 3.44 -23.01
C LEU A 549 -15.47 2.95 -21.84
N TRP A 550 -15.38 3.59 -20.67
CA TRP A 550 -15.89 3.01 -19.43
C TRP A 550 -17.41 2.86 -19.41
N GLU A 551 -18.14 3.90 -19.82
CA GLU A 551 -19.60 3.88 -19.79
C GLU A 551 -20.15 2.85 -20.79
N ASP A 552 -19.63 2.84 -22.01
CA ASP A 552 -20.04 1.88 -23.05
C ASP A 552 -19.75 0.43 -22.64
N LEU A 553 -18.57 0.16 -22.05
CA LEU A 553 -18.21 -1.19 -21.59
C LEU A 553 -19.00 -1.61 -20.35
N LYS A 554 -19.30 -0.68 -19.45
CA LYS A 554 -20.20 -0.94 -18.30
C LYS A 554 -21.57 -1.37 -18.81
N GLN A 555 -22.20 -0.57 -19.68
CA GLN A 555 -23.51 -0.89 -20.27
C GLN A 555 -23.49 -2.21 -21.06
N PHE A 556 -22.40 -2.48 -21.79
CA PHE A 556 -22.23 -3.76 -22.49
C PHE A 556 -22.22 -4.97 -21.54
N CYS A 557 -21.66 -4.82 -20.33
CA CYS A 557 -21.62 -5.85 -19.30
C CYS A 557 -22.89 -5.95 -18.44
N GLU A 558 -23.82 -5.00 -18.52
CA GLU A 558 -25.05 -5.00 -17.73
C GLU A 558 -26.06 -6.06 -18.20
N GLY A 559 -27.02 -6.41 -17.33
CA GLY A 559 -28.15 -7.28 -17.68
C GLY A 559 -27.91 -8.78 -17.50
N HIS A 560 -26.81 -9.20 -16.88
CA HIS A 560 -26.60 -10.60 -16.47
C HIS A 560 -26.95 -10.79 -14.99
N GLU A 561 -27.62 -11.88 -14.63
CA GLU A 561 -28.13 -12.08 -13.27
C GLU A 561 -27.01 -12.34 -12.24
N THR A 562 -25.98 -13.08 -12.64
CA THR A 562 -24.92 -13.61 -11.76
C THR A 562 -23.60 -12.84 -11.82
N VAL A 563 -23.33 -12.12 -12.91
CA VAL A 563 -22.13 -11.29 -13.04
C VAL A 563 -22.54 -9.84 -12.86
N LYS A 564 -22.06 -9.22 -11.79
CA LYS A 564 -22.46 -7.87 -11.38
C LYS A 564 -21.26 -6.94 -11.35
N GLN A 565 -21.54 -5.66 -11.52
CA GLN A 565 -20.56 -4.63 -11.20
C GLN A 565 -20.19 -4.71 -9.71
N PHE A 566 -18.89 -4.81 -9.44
CA PHE A 566 -18.37 -4.96 -8.08
C PHE A 566 -18.09 -3.62 -7.40
N ARG A 567 -17.65 -2.62 -8.17
CA ARG A 567 -17.28 -1.30 -7.68
C ARG A 567 -17.73 -0.24 -8.68
N ASP A 568 -18.16 0.90 -8.17
CA ASP A 568 -18.39 2.11 -8.97
C ASP A 568 -17.12 2.56 -9.69
N TYR A 569 -17.27 3.56 -10.57
CA TYR A 569 -16.16 4.16 -11.30
C TYR A 569 -14.96 4.43 -10.38
N TRP A 570 -13.79 3.95 -10.80
CA TRP A 570 -12.53 4.26 -10.16
C TRP A 570 -11.40 4.23 -11.18
N GLU A 571 -10.29 4.87 -10.83
CA GLU A 571 -9.16 5.01 -11.74
C GLU A 571 -7.90 4.37 -11.15
N GLN A 572 -7.05 3.85 -12.03
CA GLN A 572 -5.65 3.63 -11.73
C GLN A 572 -4.86 4.87 -12.14
N LEU A 573 -4.15 5.45 -11.18
CA LEU A 573 -3.31 6.62 -11.38
C LEU A 573 -1.86 6.17 -11.53
N PHE A 574 -1.18 6.72 -12.53
CA PHE A 574 0.24 6.49 -12.80
C PHE A 574 1.03 7.74 -12.40
N LEU A 575 1.87 7.60 -11.38
CA LEU A 575 2.69 8.67 -10.83
C LEU A 575 4.18 8.40 -10.96
N GLU A 576 4.94 9.48 -11.15
CA GLU A 576 6.39 9.45 -11.26
C GLU A 576 7.03 10.60 -10.48
N ARG A 577 8.23 10.39 -9.97
CA ARG A 577 9.03 11.40 -9.29
C ARG A 577 10.51 11.24 -9.63
N GLU A 578 11.18 12.35 -9.91
CA GLU A 578 12.64 12.43 -9.89
C GLU A 578 13.14 12.54 -8.43
N PRO A 579 14.17 11.77 -8.02
CA PRO A 579 14.67 11.65 -6.66
C PRO A 579 14.93 12.94 -5.90
#